data_AF-A0A7C3C5J8-F1
#
_entry.id   AF-A0A7C3C5J8-F1
#
_cell.length_a   1.000
_cell.length_b   1.000
_cell.length_c   1.000
_cell.angle_alpha   90.00
_cell.angle_beta   90.00
_cell.angle_gamma   90.00
#
_symmetry.space_group_name_H-M   'P 1'
#
loop_
_entity.id
_entity.type
_entity.pdbx_description
1 polymer ?
#
loop_
_entity_poly.entity_id
_entity_poly.type
_entity_poly.pdbx_seq_one_letter_code
_entity_poly.pdbx_strand_id
1 'polypeptide(L)'
;IDVEDNDWIEVYNTNGAISARAVVSQRVPEGMSMMYHAQEKTMNTPGNTITGKRGGIHNSVTKAVVKPTHMIGGYAQMSWGFNYYGTVGSNRDEFVIVRKAPKLDWMEEDYEEGQPINLEWVKGAAE
;
A
#
# COMPACT_ATOMS: atom_id res chain seq x y z
N ILE A 1 -17.89 -6.82 8.72
CA ILE A 1 -17.32 -7.36 7.46
C ILE A 1 -16.93 -8.84 7.53
N ASP A 2 -17.36 -9.59 8.56
CA ASP A 2 -17.09 -11.04 8.70
C ASP A 2 -15.62 -11.44 8.46
N VAL A 3 -14.72 -10.63 9.04
CA VAL A 3 -13.27 -10.82 9.01
C VAL A 3 -12.85 -11.27 10.40
N GLU A 4 -12.17 -12.40 10.47
CA GLU A 4 -11.56 -12.92 11.69
C GLU A 4 -10.12 -12.40 11.83
N ASP A 5 -9.53 -12.60 13.00
CA ASP A 5 -8.13 -12.24 13.19
C ASP A 5 -7.24 -13.02 12.22
N ASN A 6 -6.23 -12.36 11.66
CA ASN A 6 -5.28 -12.92 10.71
C ASN A 6 -5.84 -13.32 9.33
N ASP A 7 -7.13 -13.09 9.05
CA ASP A 7 -7.71 -13.29 7.72
C ASP A 7 -7.07 -12.40 6.65
N TRP A 8 -7.01 -12.90 5.42
CA TRP A 8 -6.63 -12.09 4.27
C TRP A 8 -7.74 -11.09 3.91
N ILE A 9 -7.35 -9.83 3.78
CA ILE A 9 -8.22 -8.72 3.41
C ILE A 9 -7.64 -7.96 2.22
N GLU A 10 -8.55 -7.35 1.47
CA GLU A 10 -8.23 -6.40 0.43
C GLU A 10 -8.71 -5.02 0.84
N VAL A 11 -7.82 -4.04 0.70
CA VAL A 11 -8.08 -2.64 0.99
C VAL A 11 -7.86 -1.84 -0.29
N TYR A 12 -8.87 -1.12 -0.76
CA TYR A 12 -8.79 -0.44 -2.05
C TYR A 12 -9.64 0.83 -2.13
N ASN A 13 -9.29 1.68 -3.07
CA ASN A 13 -10.08 2.84 -3.50
C ASN A 13 -9.78 3.16 -4.97
N THR A 14 -10.06 4.37 -5.41
CA THR A 14 -9.81 4.82 -6.80
C THR A 14 -8.32 4.89 -7.16
N ASN A 15 -7.43 4.99 -6.18
CA ASN A 15 -5.99 5.17 -6.40
C ASN A 15 -5.28 3.82 -6.59
N GLY A 16 -5.73 2.78 -5.88
CA GLY A 16 -5.14 1.45 -5.97
C GLY A 16 -5.69 0.47 -4.95
N ALA A 17 -4.97 -0.64 -4.74
CA ALA A 17 -5.38 -1.73 -3.87
C ALA A 17 -4.18 -2.35 -3.12
N ILE A 18 -4.46 -2.89 -1.95
CA ILE A 18 -3.53 -3.52 -1.01
C ILE A 18 -4.08 -4.90 -0.66
N SER A 19 -3.20 -5.89 -0.57
CA SER A 19 -3.50 -7.19 0.04
C SER A 19 -2.75 -7.28 1.36
N ALA A 20 -3.46 -7.56 2.46
CA ALA A 20 -2.87 -7.61 3.80
C ALA A 20 -3.60 -8.63 4.69
N ARG A 21 -3.06 -8.90 5.87
CA ARG A 21 -3.75 -9.67 6.91
C ARG A 21 -4.38 -8.75 7.94
N ALA A 22 -5.57 -9.10 8.40
CA ALA A 22 -6.27 -8.36 9.44
C ALA A 22 -5.62 -8.60 10.81
N VAL A 23 -5.59 -7.54 11.62
CA VAL A 23 -5.35 -7.64 13.06
C VAL A 23 -6.59 -7.11 13.75
N VAL A 24 -7.41 -8.00 14.30
CA VAL A 24 -8.68 -7.63 14.94
C VAL A 24 -8.40 -7.26 16.38
N SER A 25 -8.71 -6.02 16.77
CA SER A 25 -8.38 -5.53 18.11
C SER A 25 -9.39 -4.53 18.63
N GLN A 26 -9.86 -4.76 19.86
CA GLN A 26 -10.79 -3.89 20.58
C GLN A 26 -10.30 -2.43 20.72
N ARG A 27 -8.98 -2.22 20.72
CA ARG A 27 -8.38 -0.89 20.90
C ARG A 27 -8.63 0.05 19.71
N VAL A 28 -8.99 -0.50 18.55
CA VAL A 28 -9.22 0.29 17.33
C VAL A 28 -10.70 0.68 17.31
N PRO A 29 -11.02 1.98 17.37
CA PRO A 29 -12.42 2.42 17.38
C PRO A 29 -13.07 2.14 16.02
N GLU A 30 -14.39 1.97 16.05
CA GLU A 30 -15.19 1.72 14.86
C GLU A 30 -15.10 2.89 13.86
N GLY A 31 -15.06 2.57 12.56
CA GLY A 31 -14.99 3.54 11.48
C GLY A 31 -13.57 3.94 11.06
N MET A 32 -12.53 3.51 11.79
CA MET A 32 -11.13 3.69 11.36
C MET A 32 -10.41 2.37 11.17
N SER A 33 -9.36 2.39 10.34
CA SER A 33 -8.41 1.29 10.19
C SER A 33 -6.99 1.82 10.31
N MET A 34 -6.06 0.97 10.76
CA MET A 34 -4.65 1.34 10.89
C MET A 34 -3.78 0.31 10.19
N MET A 35 -3.08 0.76 9.15
CA MET A 35 -1.91 0.09 8.62
C MET A 35 -0.69 0.88 9.10
N TYR A 36 0.17 0.24 9.90
CA TYR A 36 1.40 0.89 10.35
C TYR A 36 2.25 1.30 9.14
N HIS A 37 3.00 2.39 9.22
CA HIS A 37 3.64 2.95 8.04
C HIS A 37 4.72 2.02 7.47
N ALA A 38 4.76 1.91 6.14
CA ALA A 38 5.84 1.32 5.35
C ALA A 38 6.12 -0.18 5.57
N GLN A 39 5.10 -1.03 5.47
CA GLN A 39 5.35 -2.43 5.07
C GLN A 39 5.73 -2.47 3.58
N GLU A 40 6.78 -3.22 3.29
CA GLU A 40 7.30 -3.39 1.94
C GLU A 40 6.44 -4.35 1.11
N LYS A 41 6.58 -4.29 -0.20
CA LYS A 41 5.84 -5.12 -1.17
C LYS A 41 6.46 -6.51 -1.40
N THR A 42 7.65 -6.77 -0.86
CA THR A 42 8.47 -7.95 -1.16
C THR A 42 8.17 -9.15 -0.27
N MET A 43 7.71 -8.90 0.97
CA MET A 43 7.48 -9.95 1.95
C MET A 43 6.00 -10.28 2.07
N ASN A 44 5.66 -11.57 1.95
CA ASN A 44 4.33 -12.11 2.27
C ASN A 44 3.16 -11.31 1.68
N THR A 45 3.29 -10.92 0.41
CA THR A 45 2.30 -10.11 -0.31
C THR A 45 1.71 -10.95 -1.44
N PRO A 46 0.49 -11.46 -1.30
CA PRO A 46 -0.17 -12.20 -2.37
C PRO A 46 -0.64 -11.25 -3.47
N GLY A 47 -1.21 -11.82 -4.53
CA GLY A 47 -1.95 -11.07 -5.51
C GLY A 47 -3.20 -10.40 -4.96
N ASN A 48 -3.67 -9.42 -5.71
CA ASN A 48 -4.87 -8.67 -5.40
C ASN A 48 -5.90 -8.87 -6.50
N THR A 49 -7.10 -9.29 -6.13
CA THR A 49 -8.16 -9.63 -7.08
C THR A 49 -8.76 -8.39 -7.76
N ILE A 50 -8.65 -7.20 -7.16
CA ILE A 50 -9.11 -5.94 -7.75
C ILE A 50 -8.21 -5.51 -8.91
N THR A 51 -6.88 -5.60 -8.73
CA THR A 51 -5.93 -5.10 -9.73
C THR A 51 -5.40 -6.18 -10.68
N GLY A 52 -5.58 -7.46 -10.33
CA GLY A 52 -4.98 -8.59 -11.05
C GLY A 52 -3.44 -8.60 -10.99
N LYS A 53 -2.85 -7.87 -10.04
CA LYS A 53 -1.40 -7.71 -9.87
C LYS A 53 -1.03 -7.99 -8.42
N ARG A 54 0.28 -8.05 -8.15
CA ARG A 54 0.83 -8.17 -6.78
C ARG A 54 0.24 -7.09 -5.89
N GLY A 55 -0.23 -7.47 -4.70
CA GLY A 55 -0.81 -6.56 -3.71
C GLY A 55 0.04 -5.32 -3.49
N GLY A 56 -0.60 -4.16 -3.35
CA GLY A 56 0.08 -2.89 -3.13
C GLY A 56 0.56 -2.70 -1.69
N ILE A 57 1.11 -1.52 -1.44
CA ILE A 57 1.56 -1.06 -0.12
C ILE A 57 0.60 0.02 0.40
N HIS A 58 0.74 0.43 1.66
CA HIS A 58 -0.13 1.46 2.26
C HIS A 58 -0.27 2.75 1.41
N ASN A 59 0.76 3.17 0.66
CA ASN A 59 0.67 4.33 -0.24
C ASN A 59 -0.03 4.06 -1.57
N SER A 60 -0.31 2.80 -1.93
CA SER A 60 -1.05 2.44 -3.14
C SER A 60 -2.49 2.95 -3.15
N VAL A 61 -3.07 3.20 -1.97
CA VAL A 61 -4.41 3.81 -1.84
C VAL A 61 -4.35 5.33 -1.63
N THR A 62 -3.16 5.93 -1.51
CA THR A 62 -3.02 7.37 -1.25
C THR A 62 -2.82 8.17 -2.53
N LYS A 63 -3.20 9.45 -2.50
CA LYS A 63 -2.91 10.41 -3.57
C LYS A 63 -2.34 11.71 -3.00
N ALA A 64 -1.34 12.27 -3.67
CA ALA A 64 -0.85 13.60 -3.34
C ALA A 64 -1.91 14.65 -3.67
N VAL A 65 -2.44 15.32 -2.65
CA VAL A 65 -3.37 16.44 -2.77
C VAL A 65 -2.73 17.66 -2.11
N VAL A 66 -2.56 18.72 -2.90
CA VAL A 66 -1.88 19.94 -2.45
C VAL A 66 -2.87 20.96 -1.91
N LYS A 67 -2.45 21.68 -0.86
CA LYS A 67 -3.24 22.78 -0.28
C LYS A 67 -2.69 24.13 -0.78
N PRO A 68 -3.50 24.98 -1.45
CA PRO A 68 -3.02 26.26 -1.98
C PRO A 68 -2.37 27.19 -0.94
N THR A 69 -2.78 27.11 0.32
CA THR A 69 -2.16 27.91 1.40
C THR A 69 -0.67 27.59 1.58
N HIS A 70 -0.22 26.39 1.22
CA HIS A 70 1.19 25.97 1.28
C HIS A 70 2.00 26.37 0.03
N MET A 71 1.39 27.11 -0.91
CA MET A 71 2.05 27.62 -2.12
C MET A 71 2.29 29.14 -2.09
N ILE A 72 1.93 29.81 -0.99
CA ILE A 72 2.19 31.24 -0.82
C ILE A 72 3.71 31.49 -0.89
N GLY A 73 4.11 32.54 -1.58
CA GLY A 73 5.51 32.94 -1.73
C GLY A 73 5.66 34.45 -1.77
N GLY A 74 6.88 34.94 -1.50
CA GLY A 74 7.21 36.37 -1.56
C GLY A 74 6.54 37.22 -0.48
N TYR A 75 6.08 36.62 0.62
CA TYR A 75 5.37 37.33 1.69
C TYR A 75 6.05 37.11 3.05
N ALA A 76 7.21 37.74 3.24
CA ALA A 76 8.02 37.69 4.45
C ALA A 76 8.22 36.23 4.95
N GLN A 77 7.61 35.85 6.08
CA GLN A 77 7.71 34.50 6.64
C GLN A 77 7.12 33.40 5.73
N MET A 78 6.21 33.76 4.82
CA MET A 78 5.65 32.88 3.79
C MET A 78 6.42 33.06 2.48
N SER A 79 7.72 32.78 2.55
CA SER A 79 8.62 32.74 1.39
C SER A 79 9.20 31.34 1.26
N TRP A 80 9.41 30.89 0.03
CA TRP A 80 10.00 29.58 -0.22
C TRP A 80 11.46 29.52 0.27
N GLY A 81 11.83 28.36 0.80
CA GLY A 81 13.20 27.99 1.12
C GLY A 81 13.29 26.47 1.16
N PHE A 82 14.46 25.91 0.85
CA PHE A 82 14.64 24.47 0.82
C PHE A 82 14.31 23.84 2.18
N ASN A 83 13.32 22.94 2.20
CA ASN A 83 12.74 22.34 3.41
C ASN A 83 12.13 23.33 4.44
N TYR A 84 11.96 24.60 4.10
CA TYR A 84 11.37 25.61 4.98
C TYR A 84 9.86 25.84 4.71
N TYR A 85 9.47 25.99 3.44
CA TYR A 85 8.07 26.25 3.06
C TYR A 85 7.70 25.54 1.76
N GLY A 86 6.52 24.95 1.72
CA GLY A 86 6.00 24.24 0.54
C GLY A 86 4.84 23.30 0.86
N THR A 87 4.30 22.69 -0.20
CA THR A 87 3.24 21.69 -0.10
C THR A 87 3.67 20.45 0.68
N VAL A 88 2.74 19.83 1.40
CA VAL A 88 3.00 18.67 2.26
C VAL A 88 2.30 17.42 1.74
N GLY A 89 2.86 16.23 2.02
CA GLY A 89 2.25 14.95 1.69
C GLY A 89 1.26 14.47 2.76
N SER A 90 0.17 15.22 2.98
CA SER A 90 -0.90 14.80 3.89
C SER A 90 -1.61 13.54 3.39
N ASN A 91 -1.91 12.59 4.29
CA ASN A 91 -2.43 11.26 3.92
C ASN A 91 -3.45 10.64 4.89
N ARG A 92 -3.89 11.36 5.93
CA ARG A 92 -4.77 10.81 6.99
C ARG A 92 -6.26 10.92 6.68
N ASP A 93 -6.62 11.79 5.74
CA ASP A 93 -7.99 12.00 5.26
C ASP A 93 -8.45 10.91 4.28
N GLU A 94 -7.59 9.95 3.94
CA GLU A 94 -7.86 8.92 2.95
C GLU A 94 -8.91 7.91 3.46
N PHE A 95 -9.89 7.61 2.60
CA PHE A 95 -10.88 6.58 2.84
C PHE A 95 -10.67 5.41 1.90
N VAL A 96 -10.94 4.22 2.42
CA VAL A 96 -10.75 2.95 1.72
C VAL A 96 -11.93 2.02 1.97
N ILE A 97 -12.19 1.17 0.99
CA ILE A 97 -13.10 0.04 1.15
C ILE A 97 -12.27 -1.13 1.65
N VAL A 98 -12.73 -1.77 2.72
CA VAL A 98 -12.12 -2.97 3.29
C VAL A 98 -13.05 -4.16 3.08
N ARG A 99 -12.53 -5.24 2.52
CA ARG A 99 -13.28 -6.50 2.35
C ARG A 99 -12.41 -7.72 2.65
N LYS A 100 -13.04 -8.83 3.01
CA LYS A 100 -12.37 -10.14 3.06
C LYS A 100 -11.95 -10.55 1.65
N ALA A 101 -10.73 -11.07 1.51
CA ALA A 101 -10.21 -11.51 0.22
C ALA A 101 -10.96 -12.78 -0.24
N PRO A 102 -11.52 -12.83 -1.47
CA PRO A 102 -12.32 -13.97 -1.91
C PRO A 102 -11.48 -15.18 -2.33
N LYS A 103 -10.27 -14.94 -2.86
CA LYS A 103 -9.30 -15.96 -3.28
C LYS A 103 -7.89 -15.47 -2.93
N LEU A 104 -7.06 -16.39 -2.44
CA LEU A 104 -5.64 -16.17 -2.28
C LEU A 104 -4.91 -16.75 -3.51
N ASP A 105 -4.14 -15.91 -4.19
CA ASP A 105 -3.34 -16.30 -5.35
C ASP A 105 -1.97 -15.63 -5.22
N TRP A 106 -0.90 -16.42 -5.17
CA TRP A 106 0.46 -15.90 -5.00
C TRP A 106 1.08 -15.42 -6.32
N MET A 107 0.47 -15.74 -7.47
CA MET A 107 1.02 -15.46 -8.80
C MET A 107 2.48 -15.89 -8.93
N GLU A 108 2.78 -17.04 -8.34
CA GLU A 108 4.06 -17.73 -8.38
C GLU A 108 3.83 -19.12 -8.94
N GLU A 109 4.85 -19.67 -9.59
CA GLU A 109 4.83 -21.07 -10.03
C GLU A 109 4.92 -21.99 -8.81
N ASP A 110 4.30 -23.17 -8.93
CA ASP A 110 4.39 -24.18 -7.87
C ASP A 110 5.84 -24.62 -7.69
N TYR A 111 6.26 -24.77 -6.43
CA TYR A 111 7.59 -25.30 -6.13
C TYR A 111 7.66 -26.78 -6.53
N GLU A 112 8.50 -27.09 -7.52
CA GLU A 112 8.85 -28.46 -7.87
C GLU A 112 10.22 -28.84 -7.29
N GLU A 113 10.25 -29.90 -6.48
CA GLU A 113 11.48 -30.40 -5.86
C GLU A 113 12.48 -30.84 -6.93
N GLY A 114 13.66 -30.21 -6.96
CA GLY A 114 14.72 -30.49 -7.94
C GLY A 114 14.71 -29.61 -9.19
N GLN A 115 13.83 -28.60 -9.28
CA GLN A 115 13.92 -27.65 -10.39
C GLN A 115 15.24 -26.86 -10.35
N PRO A 116 15.99 -26.81 -11.48
CA PRO A 116 17.19 -26.01 -11.56
C PRO A 116 16.80 -24.53 -11.44
N ILE A 117 17.57 -23.76 -10.66
CA ILE A 117 17.40 -22.30 -10.56
C ILE A 117 17.38 -21.74 -11.98
N ASN A 118 16.32 -21.00 -12.33
CA ASN A 118 16.21 -20.39 -13.65
C ASN A 118 17.29 -19.30 -13.82
N LEU A 119 18.43 -19.70 -14.39
CA LEU A 119 19.61 -18.85 -14.59
C LEU A 119 19.40 -17.78 -15.68
N GLU A 120 18.32 -17.82 -16.48
CA GLU A 120 18.04 -16.76 -17.46
C GLU A 120 17.69 -15.43 -16.79
N TRP A 121 16.97 -15.47 -15.67
CA TRP A 121 16.62 -14.29 -14.89
C TRP A 121 17.85 -13.64 -14.24
N VAL A 122 18.82 -14.45 -13.83
CA VAL A 122 20.10 -13.99 -13.23
C VAL A 122 20.98 -13.32 -14.28
N LYS A 123 20.97 -13.81 -15.52
CA LYS A 123 21.76 -13.24 -16.62
C LYS A 123 21.20 -11.90 -17.11
N GLY A 124 19.88 -11.76 -17.19
CA GLY A 124 19.23 -10.51 -17.63
C GLY A 124 19.27 -9.37 -16.61
N ALA A 125 19.52 -9.65 -15.33
CA ALA A 125 19.69 -8.62 -14.30
C ALA A 125 21.14 -8.09 -14.18
N ALA A 126 22.09 -8.73 -14.87
CA ALA A 126 23.50 -8.35 -14.91
C ALA A 126 23.87 -7.52 -16.16
N GLU A 127 22.91 -7.28 -17.06
CA GLU A 127 22.99 -6.36 -18.21
C GLU A 127 22.15 -5.10 -17.95
#